data_AF-A0A2W7R1N4-F1
#
_entry.id   AF-A0A2W7R1N4-F1
#
_cell.length_a   1.000
_cell.length_b   1.000
_cell.length_c   1.000
_cell.angle_alpha   90.00
_cell.angle_beta   90.00
_cell.angle_gamma   90.00
#
_symmetry.space_group_name_H-M   'P 1'
#
loop_
_entity.id
_entity.type
_entity.pdbx_description
1 polymer ?
#
loop_
_entity_poly.entity_id
_entity_poly.type
_entity_poly.pdbx_seq_one_letter_code
_entity_poly.pdbx_strand_id
1 'polypeptide(L)'
;MPIAQHFRYFVVLAEMRTGSNLLESCLNEFEGLACHGEVYNPHFIGYPKTETLFGFDATMRDSDPLAVLSCFAQQPMLSGFRYFHDHDPRVLDSFMHDRDCAKIILTRNPLESYVSLKIAQSTQQWRLGDVSQRKAAKVVFDPAGFEGHVSTLQDFQCKVQHLLQTTGQTAFYISYEDIKNLDVLNGLAQWLGLDEKIEALPRKLKRQNPETLEEKLVNPEAVTDGIARLDRFNLNRSPSFEPPHPPILWAYRACRTQPLVYAPLPGCSERALLRWMEQVDGAGAGGVLSDFTRKTWRDWQRANPRRMAFTVLRHPLKRAHEVFVDQVLLGNRVNVRAFIERVRGLKLPQDKGELAQFGTEQHKSGFLGFLQFVQANLNGQTAVQTRAIWASQSRLIEGIVSQCPLHRLIREEHLSNELPALGAALGCTLPAFTPARADSPLELAAIYDGSVEAAGRAAYGRDYEMLGFQDYGSL
;
A
#
# COMPACT_ATOMS: atom_id res chain seq x y z
N MET A 1 -33.06 4.30 23.68
CA MET A 1 -33.06 5.70 23.20
C MET A 1 -31.78 5.90 22.43
N PRO A 2 -31.77 6.33 21.15
CA PRO A 2 -30.52 6.73 20.55
C PRO A 2 -30.11 8.05 21.21
N ILE A 3 -28.90 8.08 21.76
CA ILE A 3 -28.26 9.30 22.24
C ILE A 3 -28.12 10.21 21.02
N ALA A 4 -28.83 11.34 20.99
CA ALA A 4 -28.64 12.36 19.97
C ALA A 4 -27.20 12.88 20.13
N GLN A 5 -26.31 12.46 19.24
CA GLN A 5 -24.93 12.92 19.24
C GLN A 5 -24.93 14.33 18.64
N HIS A 6 -24.93 15.35 19.48
CA HIS A 6 -24.83 16.73 19.05
C HIS A 6 -23.37 17.09 18.80
N PHE A 7 -23.03 17.30 17.53
CA PHE A 7 -21.72 17.83 17.18
C PHE A 7 -21.55 19.23 17.79
N ARG A 8 -20.31 19.56 18.19
CA ARG A 8 -19.95 20.87 18.75
C ARG A 8 -19.33 21.80 17.71
N TYR A 9 -18.82 21.23 16.63
CA TYR A 9 -18.28 21.93 15.47
C TYR A 9 -18.16 20.96 14.29
N PHE A 10 -17.84 21.44 13.10
CA PHE A 10 -17.64 20.56 11.94
C PHE A 10 -16.41 20.93 11.10
N VAL A 11 -15.97 19.97 10.29
CA VAL A 11 -14.94 20.15 9.28
C VAL A 11 -15.44 19.66 7.93
N VAL A 12 -15.19 20.45 6.89
CA VAL A 12 -15.37 20.05 5.50
C VAL A 12 -14.01 19.63 4.94
N LEU A 13 -13.78 18.32 4.92
CA LEU A 13 -12.64 17.69 4.27
C LEU A 13 -12.88 17.72 2.75
N ALA A 14 -12.11 18.53 2.06
CA ALA A 14 -12.30 18.77 0.63
C ALA A 14 -10.95 19.03 -0.04
N GLU A 15 -10.98 19.34 -1.33
CA GLU A 15 -9.77 19.60 -2.10
C GLU A 15 -9.94 20.83 -2.99
N MET A 16 -8.82 21.38 -3.48
CA MET A 16 -8.87 22.49 -4.43
C MET A 16 -9.78 22.14 -5.61
N ARG A 17 -10.70 23.06 -5.93
CA ARG A 17 -11.66 22.92 -7.05
C ARG A 17 -12.64 21.74 -6.94
N THR A 18 -12.87 21.18 -5.76
CA THR A 18 -13.97 20.24 -5.50
C THR A 18 -15.35 20.88 -5.37
N GLY A 19 -15.41 22.22 -5.28
CA GLY A 19 -16.64 22.95 -5.01
C GLY A 19 -16.84 23.29 -3.53
N SER A 20 -15.79 23.20 -2.71
CA SER A 20 -15.87 23.49 -1.28
C SER A 20 -16.36 24.91 -0.95
N ASN A 21 -16.02 25.92 -1.77
CA ASN A 21 -16.60 27.27 -1.66
C ASN A 21 -18.12 27.30 -1.87
N LEU A 22 -18.64 26.44 -2.76
CA LEU A 22 -20.07 26.36 -3.05
C LEU A 22 -20.81 25.74 -1.87
N LEU A 23 -20.29 24.62 -1.37
CA LEU A 23 -20.83 23.98 -0.16
C LEU A 23 -20.78 24.93 1.03
N GLU A 24 -19.67 25.65 1.23
CA GLU A 24 -19.56 26.67 2.27
C GLU A 24 -20.65 27.73 2.14
N SER A 25 -20.86 28.26 0.93
CA SER A 25 -21.92 29.25 0.68
C SER A 25 -23.31 28.70 1.01
N CYS A 26 -23.59 27.44 0.69
CA CYS A 26 -24.85 26.78 1.03
C CYS A 26 -25.01 26.55 2.54
N LEU A 27 -23.95 26.11 3.23
CA LEU A 27 -23.97 25.91 4.68
C LEU A 27 -24.24 27.23 5.41
N ASN A 28 -23.68 28.34 4.93
CA ASN A 28 -23.87 29.67 5.50
C ASN A 28 -25.25 30.30 5.23
N GLU A 29 -26.16 29.63 4.51
CA GLU A 29 -27.57 30.05 4.41
C GLU A 29 -28.44 29.51 5.56
N PHE A 30 -27.97 28.51 6.30
CA PHE A 30 -28.64 28.00 7.49
C PHE A 30 -28.32 28.91 8.68
N GLU A 31 -29.33 29.41 9.40
CA GLU A 31 -29.14 30.34 10.52
C GLU A 31 -28.32 29.72 11.66
N GLY A 32 -28.37 28.40 11.82
CA GLY A 32 -27.63 27.65 12.85
C GLY A 32 -26.19 27.26 12.48
N LEU A 33 -25.72 27.56 11.27
CA LEU A 33 -24.39 27.15 10.78
C LEU A 33 -23.50 28.35 10.45
N ALA A 34 -22.19 28.19 10.71
CA ALA A 34 -21.19 29.13 10.23
C ALA A 34 -19.89 28.44 9.80
N CYS A 35 -19.62 28.39 8.51
CA CYS A 35 -18.38 27.88 7.94
C CYS A 35 -17.42 29.04 7.64
N HIS A 36 -16.22 29.01 8.25
CA HIS A 36 -15.26 30.12 8.29
C HIS A 36 -14.08 29.97 7.31
N GLY A 37 -14.31 29.33 6.15
CA GLY A 37 -13.29 29.18 5.12
C GLY A 37 -12.13 28.25 5.50
N GLU A 38 -10.94 28.52 4.95
CA GLU A 38 -9.74 27.69 5.06
C GLU A 38 -8.86 28.16 6.23
N VAL A 39 -9.27 27.80 7.45
CA VAL A 39 -8.65 28.29 8.69
C VAL A 39 -7.23 27.77 8.91
N TYR A 40 -6.84 26.68 8.26
CA TYR A 40 -5.49 26.10 8.36
C TYR A 40 -4.71 26.19 7.05
N ASN A 41 -5.09 27.12 6.16
CA ASN A 41 -4.32 27.44 4.96
C ASN A 41 -2.96 28.05 5.36
N PRO A 42 -1.84 27.64 4.76
CA PRO A 42 -0.51 28.14 5.10
C PRO A 42 -0.30 29.62 4.74
N HIS A 43 -1.15 30.23 3.91
CA HIS A 43 -0.96 31.59 3.41
C HIS A 43 -1.88 32.64 4.04
N PHE A 44 -3.00 32.25 4.64
CA PHE A 44 -3.98 33.17 5.24
C PHE A 44 -4.82 32.45 6.31
N ILE A 45 -5.65 33.19 7.04
CA ILE A 45 -6.56 32.63 8.05
C ILE A 45 -8.02 32.79 7.63
N GLY A 46 -8.69 31.67 7.35
CA GLY A 46 -10.11 31.62 6.97
C GLY A 46 -10.36 32.08 5.54
N TYR A 47 -10.19 33.37 5.25
CA TYR A 47 -10.37 33.95 3.92
C TYR A 47 -9.17 34.81 3.50
N PRO A 48 -8.91 34.95 2.19
CA PRO A 48 -7.92 35.89 1.70
C PRO A 48 -8.24 37.32 2.17
N LYS A 49 -7.24 38.01 2.73
CA LYS A 49 -7.32 39.36 3.32
C LYS A 49 -8.05 39.45 4.67
N THR A 50 -8.40 38.34 5.30
CA THR A 50 -8.82 38.34 6.70
C THR A 50 -7.59 38.52 7.58
N GLU A 51 -7.60 39.54 8.43
CA GLU A 51 -6.51 39.81 9.37
C GLU A 51 -6.61 38.92 10.62
N THR A 52 -7.83 38.71 11.13
CA THR A 52 -8.07 37.90 12.32
C THR A 52 -9.33 37.04 12.23
N LEU A 53 -9.32 35.89 12.90
CA LEU A 53 -10.47 35.01 13.12
C LEU A 53 -10.49 34.58 14.59
N PHE A 54 -11.62 34.79 15.28
CA PHE A 54 -11.75 34.51 16.73
C PHE A 54 -10.66 35.17 17.60
N GLY A 55 -10.12 36.31 17.16
CA GLY A 55 -9.03 37.01 17.84
C GLY A 55 -7.62 36.50 17.53
N PHE A 56 -7.48 35.51 16.64
CA PHE A 56 -6.18 34.99 16.18
C PHE A 56 -5.85 35.55 14.80
N ASP A 57 -4.62 36.03 14.62
CA ASP A 57 -4.04 36.24 13.29
C ASP A 57 -3.34 34.96 12.79
N ALA A 58 -2.80 35.02 11.57
CA ALA A 58 -2.06 33.90 10.98
C ALA A 58 -0.86 33.46 11.83
N THR A 59 -0.10 34.40 12.40
CA THR A 59 1.10 34.10 13.20
C THR A 59 0.76 33.41 14.52
N MET A 60 -0.32 33.85 15.18
CA MET A 60 -0.83 33.21 16.40
C MET A 60 -1.33 31.79 16.11
N ARG A 61 -2.08 31.62 15.02
CA ARG A 61 -2.57 30.30 14.56
C ARG A 61 -1.42 29.37 14.18
N ASP A 62 -0.36 29.87 13.56
CA ASP A 62 0.82 29.05 13.19
C ASP A 62 1.62 28.62 14.43
N SER A 63 1.63 29.46 15.48
CA SER A 63 2.29 29.18 16.75
C SER A 63 1.53 28.16 17.60
N ASP A 64 0.21 28.28 17.67
CA ASP A 64 -0.68 27.35 18.39
C ASP A 64 -1.98 27.09 17.61
N PRO A 65 -1.97 26.13 16.66
CA PRO A 65 -3.14 25.87 15.83
C PRO A 65 -4.27 25.16 16.59
N LEU A 66 -3.97 24.51 17.73
CA LEU A 66 -4.99 23.84 18.56
C LEU A 66 -5.79 24.83 19.40
N ALA A 67 -5.19 25.96 19.80
CA ALA A 67 -5.94 27.04 20.43
C ALA A 67 -7.07 27.54 19.53
N VAL A 68 -6.81 27.75 18.23
CA VAL A 68 -7.84 28.15 17.26
C VAL A 68 -8.91 27.09 17.09
N LEU A 69 -8.52 25.80 17.04
CA LEU A 69 -9.46 24.68 16.95
C LEU A 69 -10.46 24.68 18.12
N SER A 70 -9.97 24.96 19.33
CA SER A 70 -10.79 24.97 20.55
C SER A 70 -11.88 26.05 20.54
N CYS A 71 -11.69 27.14 19.77
CA CYS A 71 -12.66 28.22 19.67
C CYS A 71 -13.92 27.82 18.92
N PHE A 72 -13.85 26.87 17.99
CA PHE A 72 -15.00 26.42 17.21
C PHE A 72 -16.09 25.80 18.08
N ALA A 73 -15.69 24.96 19.04
CA ALA A 73 -16.61 24.29 19.96
C ALA A 73 -17.22 25.22 21.04
N GLN A 74 -16.86 26.51 21.02
CA GLN A 74 -17.34 27.55 21.93
C GLN A 74 -18.23 28.57 21.21
N GLN A 75 -18.41 28.45 19.89
CA GLN A 75 -19.25 29.39 19.15
C GLN A 75 -20.74 29.14 19.45
N PRO A 76 -21.58 30.20 19.46
CA PRO A 76 -23.02 30.05 19.66
C PRO A 76 -23.72 29.26 18.55
N MET A 77 -23.24 29.37 17.32
CA MET A 77 -23.69 28.58 16.17
C MET A 77 -22.78 27.37 15.98
N LEU A 78 -23.27 26.34 15.30
CA LEU A 78 -22.41 25.22 14.93
C LEU A 78 -21.42 25.70 13.87
N SER A 79 -20.21 26.03 14.31
CA SER A 79 -19.17 26.59 13.45
C SER A 79 -18.28 25.49 12.87
N GLY A 80 -17.75 25.73 11.68
CA GLY A 80 -16.83 24.82 11.02
C GLY A 80 -15.89 25.49 10.03
N PHE A 81 -15.03 24.69 9.43
CA PHE A 81 -13.99 25.17 8.51
C PHE A 81 -13.72 24.14 7.41
N ARG A 82 -13.07 24.59 6.33
CA ARG A 82 -12.57 23.75 5.24
C ARG A 82 -11.13 23.31 5.50
N TYR A 83 -10.84 22.04 5.25
CA TYR A 83 -9.52 21.45 5.41
C TYR A 83 -9.12 20.65 4.17
N PHE A 84 -7.95 20.94 3.60
CA PHE A 84 -7.38 20.27 2.42
C PHE A 84 -6.11 19.50 2.79
N HIS A 85 -5.63 18.59 1.93
CA HIS A 85 -4.45 17.76 2.21
C HIS A 85 -3.16 18.55 2.53
N ASP A 86 -3.02 19.76 2.01
CA ASP A 86 -1.85 20.64 2.14
C ASP A 86 -1.99 21.71 3.24
N HIS A 87 -3.08 21.66 4.01
CA HIS A 87 -3.25 22.48 5.21
C HIS A 87 -2.39 21.97 6.37
N ASP A 88 -2.30 22.76 7.45
CA ASP A 88 -1.49 22.44 8.63
C ASP A 88 -1.75 21.01 9.16
N PRO A 89 -0.79 20.08 9.03
CA PRO A 89 -1.02 18.68 9.37
C PRO A 89 -1.11 18.45 10.88
N ARG A 90 -0.70 19.42 11.72
CA ARG A 90 -0.70 19.30 13.19
C ARG A 90 -2.12 19.19 13.77
N VAL A 91 -3.13 19.69 13.06
CA VAL A 91 -4.52 19.68 13.55
C VAL A 91 -5.34 18.50 13.07
N LEU A 92 -4.90 17.81 12.01
CA LEU A 92 -5.65 16.73 11.38
C LEU A 92 -6.02 15.63 12.38
N ASP A 93 -5.04 15.11 13.11
CA ASP A 93 -5.29 14.05 14.09
C ASP A 93 -6.24 14.53 15.20
N SER A 94 -6.16 15.80 15.60
CA SER A 94 -6.96 16.33 16.70
C SER A 94 -8.46 16.30 16.38
N PHE A 95 -8.89 16.90 15.27
CA PHE A 95 -10.32 16.90 14.91
C PHE A 95 -10.78 15.54 14.36
N MET A 96 -9.88 14.73 13.79
CA MET A 96 -10.24 13.40 13.32
C MET A 96 -10.50 12.42 14.47
N HIS A 97 -9.82 12.56 15.61
CA HIS A 97 -10.08 11.73 16.81
C HIS A 97 -11.22 12.27 17.70
N ASP A 98 -11.57 13.55 17.57
CA ASP A 98 -12.66 14.17 18.35
C ASP A 98 -14.03 13.73 17.86
N ARG A 99 -14.79 12.98 18.67
CA ARG A 99 -16.14 12.48 18.33
C ARG A 99 -17.23 13.56 18.28
N ASP A 100 -16.97 14.74 18.84
CA ASP A 100 -17.89 15.88 18.83
C ASP A 100 -17.69 16.75 17.58
N CYS A 101 -16.64 16.49 16.78
CA CYS A 101 -16.45 17.11 15.48
C CYS A 101 -17.22 16.37 14.39
N ALA A 102 -18.11 17.04 13.66
CA ALA A 102 -18.75 16.47 12.47
C ALA A 102 -17.77 16.47 11.28
N LYS A 103 -17.64 15.33 10.59
CA LYS A 103 -16.77 15.21 9.40
C LYS A 103 -17.64 15.18 8.14
N ILE A 104 -17.47 16.18 7.29
CA ILE A 104 -18.11 16.25 5.97
C ILE A 104 -17.02 15.99 4.93
N ILE A 105 -17.19 14.96 4.10
CA ILE A 105 -16.23 14.62 3.04
C ILE A 105 -16.84 15.03 1.71
N LEU A 106 -16.26 16.06 1.09
CA LEU A 106 -16.65 16.55 -0.22
C LEU A 106 -15.77 15.92 -1.30
N THR A 107 -16.39 15.20 -2.24
CA THR A 107 -15.70 14.59 -3.38
C THR A 107 -16.12 15.24 -4.70
N ARG A 108 -15.26 15.12 -5.71
CA ARG A 108 -15.55 15.52 -7.08
C ARG A 108 -14.80 14.61 -8.04
N ASN A 109 -15.28 14.48 -9.27
CA ASN A 109 -14.54 13.82 -10.33
C ASN A 109 -13.12 14.45 -10.46
N PRO A 110 -12.04 13.67 -10.25
CA PRO A 110 -10.67 14.18 -10.20
C PRO A 110 -10.22 14.76 -11.54
N LEU A 111 -10.77 14.29 -12.65
CA LEU A 111 -10.47 14.81 -13.99
C LEU A 111 -11.00 16.23 -14.15
N GLU A 112 -12.23 16.48 -13.69
CA GLU A 112 -12.82 17.82 -13.74
C GLU A 112 -12.12 18.80 -12.79
N SER A 113 -11.75 18.36 -11.57
CA SER A 113 -11.03 19.22 -10.63
C SER A 113 -9.63 19.55 -11.16
N TYR A 114 -8.93 18.58 -11.77
CA TYR A 114 -7.61 18.80 -12.34
C TYR A 114 -7.61 19.79 -13.50
N VAL A 115 -8.51 19.62 -14.48
CA VAL A 115 -8.63 20.56 -15.60
C VAL A 115 -9.02 21.95 -15.09
N SER A 116 -9.94 22.01 -14.12
CA SER A 116 -10.30 23.29 -13.51
C SER A 116 -9.15 23.95 -12.75
N LEU A 117 -8.27 23.18 -12.12
CA LEU A 117 -7.07 23.67 -11.44
C LEU A 117 -6.07 24.23 -12.46
N LYS A 118 -5.82 23.52 -13.57
CA LYS A 118 -4.94 23.98 -14.65
C LYS A 118 -5.42 25.29 -15.28
N ILE A 119 -6.73 25.42 -15.52
CA ILE A 119 -7.33 26.68 -16.02
C ILE A 119 -7.12 27.82 -15.02
N ALA A 120 -7.30 27.57 -13.72
CA ALA A 120 -7.10 28.60 -12.69
C ALA A 120 -5.64 29.05 -12.62
N GLN A 121 -4.69 28.11 -12.71
CA GLN A 121 -3.26 28.40 -12.74
C GLN A 121 -2.87 29.21 -13.99
N SER A 122 -3.42 28.88 -15.16
CA SER A 122 -3.11 29.58 -16.41
C SER A 122 -3.74 30.98 -16.51
N THR A 123 -4.84 31.24 -15.80
CA THR A 123 -5.61 32.49 -15.92
C THR A 123 -5.33 33.53 -14.83
N GLN A 124 -4.61 33.20 -13.75
CA GLN A 124 -4.29 34.12 -12.62
C GLN A 124 -5.49 34.91 -12.04
N GLN A 125 -6.74 34.52 -12.33
CA GLN A 125 -7.93 35.29 -11.91
C GLN A 125 -8.66 34.64 -10.73
N TRP A 126 -8.28 35.07 -9.53
CA TRP A 126 -9.09 34.92 -8.32
C TRP A 126 -10.00 36.14 -8.14
N ARG A 127 -11.16 36.14 -8.80
CA ARG A 127 -12.46 36.72 -8.40
C ARG A 127 -13.34 36.90 -9.64
N LEU A 128 -14.53 36.30 -9.63
CA LEU A 128 -15.58 36.59 -10.61
C LEU A 128 -16.06 38.03 -10.40
N GLY A 129 -15.61 38.93 -11.26
CA GLY A 129 -16.07 40.31 -11.35
C GLY A 129 -15.79 40.85 -12.74
N ASP A 130 -16.44 40.27 -13.75
CA ASP A 130 -16.99 40.95 -14.93
C ASP A 130 -17.24 39.96 -16.08
N VAL A 131 -18.42 40.08 -16.68
CA VAL A 131 -19.03 39.06 -17.55
C VAL A 131 -18.63 39.23 -19.02
N SER A 132 -17.76 40.16 -19.39
CA SER A 132 -17.57 40.56 -20.79
C SER A 132 -16.30 40.09 -21.50
N GLN A 133 -15.36 39.38 -20.86
CA GLN A 133 -14.15 38.86 -21.56
C GLN A 133 -13.66 37.48 -21.10
N ARG A 134 -14.53 36.48 -21.00
CA ARG A 134 -14.07 35.08 -20.92
C ARG A 134 -13.63 34.59 -22.29
N LYS A 135 -12.37 34.86 -22.67
CA LYS A 135 -11.69 33.94 -23.60
C LYS A 135 -11.63 32.59 -22.88
N ALA A 136 -12.30 31.58 -23.41
CA ALA A 136 -12.19 30.20 -22.92
C ALA A 136 -10.71 29.78 -23.02
N ALA A 137 -9.98 29.96 -21.91
CA ALA A 137 -8.57 29.63 -21.85
C ALA A 137 -8.45 28.11 -21.91
N LYS A 138 -8.22 27.58 -23.11
CA LYS A 138 -7.87 26.17 -23.29
C LYS A 138 -6.54 25.90 -22.61
N VAL A 139 -6.44 24.79 -21.89
CA VAL A 139 -5.22 24.37 -21.20
C VAL A 139 -4.66 23.09 -21.80
N VAL A 140 -3.35 22.92 -21.70
CA VAL A 140 -2.69 21.67 -22.08
C VAL A 140 -2.90 20.66 -20.95
N PHE A 141 -3.45 19.50 -21.29
CA PHE A 141 -3.56 18.35 -20.40
C PHE A 141 -2.21 17.66 -20.29
N ASP A 142 -1.73 17.51 -19.05
CA ASP A 142 -0.49 16.80 -18.71
C ASP A 142 -0.86 15.46 -18.03
N PRO A 143 -0.65 14.31 -18.71
CA PRO A 143 -0.96 12.98 -18.18
C PRO A 143 -0.22 12.62 -16.89
N ALA A 144 1.07 12.96 -16.78
CA ALA A 144 1.88 12.63 -15.61
C ALA A 144 1.51 13.52 -14.41
N GLY A 145 1.26 14.81 -14.67
CA GLY A 145 0.72 15.71 -13.65
C GLY A 145 -0.68 15.30 -13.17
N PHE A 146 -1.51 14.74 -14.05
CA PHE A 146 -2.82 14.21 -13.68
C PHE A 146 -2.70 12.97 -12.79
N GLU A 147 -1.84 12.03 -13.15
CA GLU A 147 -1.52 10.85 -12.34
C GLU A 147 -1.07 11.23 -10.91
N GLY A 148 -0.11 12.16 -10.79
CA GLY A 148 0.34 12.66 -9.50
C GLY A 148 -0.75 13.36 -8.69
N HIS A 149 -1.63 14.12 -9.36
CA HIS A 149 -2.79 14.74 -8.73
C HIS A 149 -3.75 13.69 -8.16
N VAL A 150 -4.11 12.67 -8.93
CA VAL A 150 -4.99 11.59 -8.46
C VAL A 150 -4.37 10.82 -7.30
N SER A 151 -3.07 10.50 -7.37
CA SER A 151 -2.37 9.81 -6.28
C SER A 151 -2.44 10.60 -4.97
N THR A 152 -2.20 11.91 -5.03
CA THR A 152 -2.25 12.78 -3.84
C THR A 152 -3.64 12.78 -3.21
N LEU A 153 -4.69 12.89 -4.03
CA LEU A 153 -6.08 12.84 -3.57
C LEU A 153 -6.41 11.49 -2.93
N GLN A 154 -6.00 10.39 -3.56
CA GLN A 154 -6.24 9.03 -3.07
C GLN A 154 -5.52 8.78 -1.74
N ASP A 155 -4.27 9.20 -1.61
CA ASP A 155 -3.50 8.99 -0.37
C ASP A 155 -4.12 9.74 0.81
N PHE A 156 -4.60 10.98 0.58
CA PHE A 156 -5.33 11.72 1.61
C PHE A 156 -6.66 11.05 1.96
N GLN A 157 -7.44 10.59 0.96
CA GLN A 157 -8.69 9.86 1.20
C GLN A 157 -8.47 8.57 1.98
N CYS A 158 -7.43 7.79 1.65
CA CYS A 158 -7.06 6.59 2.39
C CYS A 158 -6.69 6.91 3.84
N LYS A 159 -5.94 8.01 4.08
CA LYS A 159 -5.61 8.46 5.43
C LYS A 159 -6.85 8.82 6.24
N VAL A 160 -7.77 9.61 5.67
CA VAL A 160 -9.05 9.98 6.31
C VAL A 160 -9.89 8.73 6.60
N GLN A 161 -10.02 7.81 5.63
CA GLN A 161 -10.76 6.57 5.80
C GLN A 161 -10.17 5.70 6.91
N HIS A 162 -8.84 5.56 6.96
CA HIS A 162 -8.16 4.81 8.01
C HIS A 162 -8.42 5.42 9.39
N LEU A 163 -8.33 6.74 9.54
CA LEU A 163 -8.61 7.45 10.79
C LEU A 163 -10.07 7.26 11.25
N LEU A 164 -11.04 7.34 10.33
CA LEU A 164 -12.45 7.06 10.66
C LEU A 164 -12.63 5.62 11.13
N GLN A 165 -12.02 4.65 10.45
CA GLN A 165 -12.11 3.23 10.78
C GLN A 165 -11.48 2.90 12.13
N THR A 166 -10.29 3.42 12.43
CA THR A 166 -9.58 3.14 13.68
C THR A 166 -10.20 3.83 14.89
N THR A 167 -10.88 4.96 14.69
CA THR A 167 -11.58 5.69 15.76
C THR A 167 -13.05 5.29 15.93
N GLY A 168 -13.57 4.48 15.00
CA GLY A 168 -14.96 4.01 14.97
C GLY A 168 -15.97 5.11 14.67
N GLN A 169 -15.59 6.08 13.84
CA GLN A 169 -16.41 7.23 13.47
C GLN A 169 -16.92 7.14 12.03
N THR A 170 -18.00 7.88 11.73
CA THR A 170 -18.55 8.02 10.38
C THR A 170 -18.48 9.48 9.92
N ALA A 171 -18.57 9.70 8.61
CA ALA A 171 -18.61 11.01 7.99
C ALA A 171 -19.83 11.14 7.08
N PHE A 172 -20.28 12.38 6.83
CA PHE A 172 -21.26 12.67 5.80
C PHE A 172 -20.55 12.86 4.47
N TYR A 173 -20.86 12.00 3.50
CA TYR A 173 -20.28 12.09 2.16
C TYR A 173 -21.20 12.89 1.25
N ILE A 174 -20.63 13.85 0.53
CA ILE A 174 -21.35 14.67 -0.45
C ILE A 174 -20.47 14.86 -1.68
N SER A 175 -21.05 14.74 -2.89
CA SER A 175 -20.35 15.05 -4.13
C SER A 175 -20.60 16.50 -4.57
N TYR A 176 -19.77 17.02 -5.47
CA TYR A 176 -19.98 18.33 -6.09
C TYR A 176 -21.36 18.46 -6.75
N GLU A 177 -21.84 17.40 -7.38
CA GLU A 177 -23.13 17.31 -8.05
C GLU A 177 -24.29 17.41 -7.03
N ASP A 178 -24.13 16.77 -5.88
CA ASP A 178 -25.12 16.74 -4.80
C ASP A 178 -25.32 18.09 -4.12
N ILE A 179 -24.34 19.00 -4.16
CA ILE A 179 -24.47 20.36 -3.58
C ILE A 179 -25.67 21.12 -4.20
N LYS A 180 -26.11 20.74 -5.41
CA LYS A 180 -27.26 21.34 -6.09
C LYS A 180 -28.59 20.69 -5.73
N ASN A 181 -28.58 19.66 -4.90
CA ASN A 181 -29.79 18.98 -4.47
C ASN A 181 -30.20 19.49 -3.08
N LEU A 182 -31.34 20.18 -3.03
CA LEU A 182 -31.88 20.72 -1.78
C LEU A 182 -32.16 19.63 -0.74
N ASP A 183 -32.59 18.45 -1.15
CA ASP A 183 -32.88 17.35 -0.23
C ASP A 183 -31.59 16.86 0.43
N VAL A 184 -30.47 16.83 -0.31
CA VAL A 184 -29.15 16.44 0.25
C VAL A 184 -28.62 17.50 1.19
N LEU A 185 -28.74 18.79 0.85
CA LEU A 185 -28.32 19.89 1.73
C LEU A 185 -29.13 19.92 3.03
N ASN A 186 -30.45 19.76 2.94
CA ASN A 186 -31.31 19.69 4.12
C ASN A 186 -31.02 18.40 4.94
N GLY A 187 -30.69 17.28 4.29
CA GLY A 187 -30.22 16.08 4.97
C GLY A 187 -28.88 16.25 5.69
N LEU A 188 -27.96 17.02 5.10
CA LEU A 188 -26.70 17.40 5.75
C LEU A 188 -26.94 18.28 6.98
N ALA A 189 -27.81 19.29 6.88
CA ALA A 189 -28.17 20.13 8.02
C ALA A 189 -28.83 19.31 9.14
N GLN A 190 -29.74 18.41 8.80
CA GLN A 190 -30.36 17.49 9.76
C GLN A 190 -29.32 16.58 10.43
N TRP A 191 -28.37 16.04 9.66
CA TRP A 191 -27.29 15.24 10.21
C TRP A 191 -26.37 16.04 11.15
N LEU A 192 -26.17 17.33 10.88
CA LEU A 192 -25.47 18.26 11.77
C LEU A 192 -26.29 18.63 13.03
N GLY A 193 -27.55 18.21 13.11
CA GLY A 193 -28.43 18.42 14.26
C GLY A 193 -29.33 19.65 14.17
N LEU A 194 -29.54 20.20 12.97
CA LEU A 194 -30.44 21.32 12.73
C LEU A 194 -31.83 20.83 12.30
N ASP A 195 -32.88 21.45 12.84
CA ASP A 195 -34.27 21.18 12.46
C ASP A 195 -34.75 22.05 11.28
N GLU A 196 -34.04 23.15 11.01
CA GLU A 196 -34.36 24.08 9.93
C GLU A 196 -34.02 23.53 8.53
N LYS A 197 -34.77 23.99 7.54
CA LYS A 197 -34.59 23.62 6.13
C LYS A 197 -34.58 24.87 5.26
N ILE A 198 -33.78 24.83 4.21
CA ILE A 198 -33.80 25.86 3.15
C ILE A 198 -34.70 25.41 1.99
N GLU A 199 -35.47 26.34 1.45
CA GLU A 199 -36.40 26.10 0.32
C GLU A 199 -35.79 26.44 -1.04
N ALA A 200 -34.65 27.13 -1.08
CA ALA A 200 -33.99 27.54 -2.31
C ALA A 200 -32.47 27.57 -2.15
N LEU A 201 -31.76 27.26 -3.25
CA LEU A 201 -30.30 27.40 -3.32
C LEU A 201 -29.87 28.88 -3.38
N PRO A 202 -28.65 29.22 -2.92
CA PRO A 202 -28.13 30.57 -3.01
C PRO A 202 -28.16 31.11 -4.45
N ARG A 203 -28.73 32.31 -4.66
CA ARG A 203 -28.86 32.95 -6.00
C ARG A 203 -27.52 33.18 -6.73
N LYS A 204 -26.37 33.10 -6.03
CA LYS A 204 -25.02 33.21 -6.62
C LYS A 204 -24.58 31.97 -7.41
N LEU A 205 -25.40 30.92 -7.50
CA LEU A 205 -25.15 29.69 -8.24
C LEU A 205 -25.30 29.88 -9.77
N LYS A 206 -24.59 30.84 -10.36
CA LYS A 206 -24.49 30.94 -11.84
C LYS A 206 -23.62 29.81 -12.35
N ARG A 207 -24.16 28.96 -13.23
CA ARG A 207 -23.44 27.92 -13.99
C ARG A 207 -22.07 28.44 -14.43
N GLN A 208 -21.01 27.91 -13.82
CA GLN A 208 -19.64 28.18 -14.29
C GLN A 208 -19.31 27.15 -15.38
N ASN A 209 -19.37 27.62 -16.62
CA ASN A 209 -18.92 26.98 -17.87
C ASN A 209 -19.79 25.83 -18.41
N PRO A 210 -20.67 26.10 -19.40
CA PRO A 210 -21.45 25.08 -20.12
C PRO A 210 -20.62 24.22 -21.09
N GLU A 211 -19.32 24.53 -21.26
CA GLU A 211 -18.41 23.84 -22.16
C GLU A 211 -18.08 22.42 -21.66
N THR A 212 -17.96 21.46 -22.58
CA THR A 212 -17.55 20.09 -22.25
C THR A 212 -16.09 20.07 -21.77
N LEU A 213 -15.64 18.95 -21.21
CA LEU A 213 -14.26 18.82 -20.76
C LEU A 213 -13.28 18.96 -21.92
N GLU A 214 -13.61 18.37 -23.07
CA GLU A 214 -12.80 18.37 -24.29
C GLU A 214 -12.61 19.78 -24.86
N GLU A 215 -13.66 20.61 -24.80
CA GLU A 215 -13.63 22.00 -25.27
C GLU A 215 -12.67 22.90 -24.47
N LYS A 216 -12.36 22.49 -23.24
CA LYS A 216 -11.43 23.19 -22.32
C LYS A 216 -9.97 22.81 -22.54
N LEU A 217 -9.69 21.82 -23.38
CA LEU A 217 -8.34 21.28 -23.60
C LEU A 217 -7.80 21.65 -24.98
N VAL A 218 -6.49 21.86 -25.06
CA VAL A 218 -5.77 22.01 -26.33
C VAL A 218 -5.50 20.64 -26.97
N ASN A 219 -5.34 19.60 -26.15
CA ASN A 219 -4.97 18.22 -26.51
C ASN A 219 -5.89 17.20 -25.80
N PRO A 220 -7.20 17.16 -26.11
CA PRO A 220 -8.16 16.27 -25.44
C PRO A 220 -7.80 14.78 -25.55
N GLU A 221 -7.10 14.37 -26.61
CA GLU A 221 -6.63 12.99 -26.80
C GLU A 221 -5.70 12.51 -25.68
N ALA A 222 -4.90 13.40 -25.09
CA ALA A 222 -3.95 13.08 -24.01
C ALA A 222 -4.65 12.67 -22.71
N VAL A 223 -5.96 12.94 -22.57
CA VAL A 223 -6.76 12.45 -21.45
C VAL A 223 -6.74 10.92 -21.41
N THR A 224 -6.81 10.25 -22.57
CA THR A 224 -6.80 8.79 -22.63
C THR A 224 -5.53 8.21 -22.01
N ASP A 225 -4.37 8.80 -22.32
CA ASP A 225 -3.08 8.41 -21.74
C ASP A 225 -3.05 8.64 -20.23
N GLY A 226 -3.56 9.78 -19.77
CA GLY A 226 -3.67 10.10 -18.34
C GLY A 226 -4.53 9.08 -17.59
N ILE A 227 -5.71 8.76 -18.10
CA ILE A 227 -6.59 7.78 -17.45
C ILE A 227 -6.02 6.35 -17.62
N ALA A 228 -5.28 6.02 -18.70
CA ALA A 228 -4.62 4.72 -18.87
C ALA A 228 -3.48 4.49 -17.87
N ARG A 229 -2.81 5.57 -17.44
CA ARG A 229 -1.81 5.55 -16.35
C ARG A 229 -2.43 5.33 -14.98
N LEU A 230 -3.68 5.75 -14.78
CA LEU A 230 -4.38 5.48 -13.53
C LEU A 230 -4.62 3.98 -13.37
N ASP A 231 -4.30 3.47 -12.18
CA ASP A 231 -4.74 2.14 -11.77
C ASP A 231 -6.25 2.18 -11.43
N ARG A 232 -7.09 2.24 -12.48
CA ARG A 232 -8.55 2.44 -12.39
C ARG A 232 -9.26 1.39 -11.56
N PHE A 233 -8.65 0.22 -11.44
CA PHE A 233 -9.22 -0.93 -10.75
C PHE A 233 -8.54 -1.19 -9.41
N ASN A 234 -7.59 -0.34 -8.99
CA ASN A 234 -6.70 -0.64 -7.88
C ASN A 234 -6.07 -2.04 -8.05
N LEU A 235 -5.72 -2.50 -9.25
CA LEU A 235 -5.12 -3.81 -9.48
C LEU A 235 -3.72 -3.91 -8.88
N ASN A 236 -2.96 -2.82 -8.85
CA ASN A 236 -1.71 -2.72 -8.10
C ASN A 236 -1.94 -2.71 -6.58
N ARG A 237 -3.17 -2.37 -6.16
CA ARG A 237 -3.69 -2.46 -4.78
C ARG A 237 -4.71 -3.59 -4.63
N SER A 238 -4.70 -4.63 -5.50
CA SER A 238 -5.48 -5.84 -5.23
C SER A 238 -5.02 -6.30 -3.86
N PRO A 239 -5.90 -6.44 -2.86
CA PRO A 239 -5.48 -6.92 -1.56
C PRO A 239 -4.83 -8.26 -1.81
N SER A 240 -3.50 -8.29 -1.72
CA SER A 240 -2.80 -9.56 -1.72
C SER A 240 -3.26 -10.22 -0.42
N PHE A 241 -4.16 -11.18 -0.59
CA PHE A 241 -4.75 -11.98 0.48
C PHE A 241 -3.68 -12.78 1.23
N GLU A 242 -2.49 -12.89 0.64
CA GLU A 242 -1.33 -13.44 1.31
C GLU A 242 -0.93 -12.54 2.50
N PRO A 243 -0.99 -13.05 3.73
CA PRO A 243 -0.74 -12.25 4.92
C PRO A 243 0.71 -11.76 4.96
N PRO A 244 0.97 -10.58 5.55
CA PRO A 244 2.33 -10.10 5.73
C PRO A 244 3.11 -11.06 6.65
N HIS A 245 4.37 -11.33 6.30
CA HIS A 245 5.25 -12.17 7.10
C HIS A 245 6.22 -11.30 7.91
N PRO A 246 6.26 -11.45 9.25
CA PRO A 246 7.25 -10.73 10.05
C PRO A 246 8.66 -11.23 9.74
N PRO A 247 9.69 -10.38 9.90
CA PRO A 247 11.08 -10.78 9.72
C PRO A 247 11.47 -11.88 10.71
N ILE A 248 12.12 -12.92 10.19
CA ILE A 248 12.51 -14.11 10.95
C ILE A 248 13.98 -13.94 11.39
N LEU A 249 14.25 -13.00 12.31
CA LEU A 249 15.62 -12.65 12.71
C LEU A 249 16.44 -13.86 13.22
N TRP A 250 15.79 -14.81 13.91
CA TRP A 250 16.47 -16.03 14.39
C TRP A 250 17.03 -16.88 13.23
N ALA A 251 16.45 -16.78 12.04
CA ALA A 251 16.91 -17.48 10.85
C ALA A 251 18.11 -16.78 10.19
N TYR A 252 18.42 -15.53 10.53
CA TYR A 252 19.57 -14.84 9.91
C TYR A 252 20.87 -15.52 10.28
N ARG A 253 21.81 -15.48 9.35
CA ARG A 253 23.13 -16.10 9.48
C ARG A 253 24.17 -15.05 9.13
N ALA A 254 25.07 -14.74 10.06
CA ALA A 254 26.10 -13.74 9.84
C ALA A 254 27.49 -14.34 10.04
N CYS A 255 28.43 -13.89 9.23
CA CYS A 255 29.84 -14.16 9.46
C CYS A 255 30.31 -13.44 10.73
N ARG A 256 31.29 -14.03 11.40
CA ARG A 256 31.92 -13.50 12.62
C ARG A 256 33.02 -12.51 12.31
N THR A 257 33.83 -12.81 11.30
CA THR A 257 35.02 -12.04 10.94
C THR A 257 34.74 -11.03 9.85
N GLN A 258 33.85 -11.37 8.91
CA GLN A 258 33.43 -10.50 7.83
C GLN A 258 32.05 -9.90 8.13
N PRO A 259 31.78 -8.64 7.75
CA PRO A 259 30.49 -8.02 7.95
C PRO A 259 29.49 -8.49 6.87
N LEU A 260 29.31 -9.80 6.74
CA LEU A 260 28.45 -10.45 5.75
C LEU A 260 27.29 -11.13 6.45
N VAL A 261 26.07 -10.92 5.97
CA VAL A 261 24.86 -11.54 6.54
C VAL A 261 23.94 -12.06 5.45
N TYR A 262 23.51 -13.30 5.64
CA TYR A 262 22.50 -13.98 4.86
C TYR A 262 21.16 -13.93 5.61
N ALA A 263 20.16 -13.37 4.95
CA ALA A 263 18.77 -13.41 5.41
C ALA A 263 18.03 -14.47 4.59
N PRO A 264 17.77 -15.68 5.13
CA PRO A 264 17.25 -16.78 4.33
C PRO A 264 15.80 -16.59 3.91
N LEU A 265 15.50 -17.09 2.71
CA LEU A 265 14.16 -17.40 2.25
C LEU A 265 13.94 -18.92 2.40
N PRO A 266 12.94 -19.37 3.18
CA PRO A 266 12.66 -20.79 3.35
C PRO A 266 12.48 -21.51 2.01
N GLY A 267 13.03 -22.72 1.86
CA GLY A 267 12.97 -23.50 0.61
C GLY A 267 14.08 -23.18 -0.40
N CYS A 268 15.11 -22.45 0.02
CA CYS A 268 16.39 -22.35 -0.67
C CYS A 268 17.40 -23.28 0.01
N SER A 269 18.30 -23.91 -0.75
CA SER A 269 19.29 -24.84 -0.19
C SER A 269 20.30 -24.11 0.72
N GLU A 270 20.02 -24.07 2.02
CA GLU A 270 20.84 -23.32 2.99
C GLU A 270 22.18 -24.01 3.26
N ARG A 271 22.24 -25.35 3.21
CA ARG A 271 23.41 -26.10 3.71
C ARG A 271 24.71 -25.80 2.95
N ALA A 272 24.67 -25.61 1.64
CA ALA A 272 25.86 -25.23 0.87
C ALA A 272 26.30 -23.80 1.19
N LEU A 273 25.34 -22.88 1.31
CA LEU A 273 25.58 -21.48 1.66
C LEU A 273 26.18 -21.34 3.05
N LEU A 274 25.63 -22.03 4.06
CA LEU A 274 26.15 -21.98 5.43
C LEU A 274 27.58 -22.50 5.52
N ARG A 275 27.89 -23.63 4.86
CA ARG A 275 29.26 -24.16 4.79
C ARG A 275 30.22 -23.17 4.11
N TRP A 276 29.77 -22.50 3.06
CA TRP A 276 30.55 -21.46 2.40
C TRP A 276 30.78 -20.25 3.33
N MET A 277 29.76 -19.80 4.06
CA MET A 277 29.92 -18.72 5.04
C MET A 277 30.85 -19.10 6.20
N GLU A 278 30.89 -20.37 6.60
CA GLU A 278 31.88 -20.87 7.57
C GLU A 278 33.31 -20.83 6.99
N GLN A 279 33.47 -21.14 5.69
CA GLN A 279 34.77 -20.99 5.02
C GLN A 279 35.21 -19.53 4.91
N VAL A 280 34.26 -18.59 4.73
CA VAL A 280 34.52 -17.14 4.76
C VAL A 280 35.13 -16.72 6.10
N ASP A 281 34.65 -17.28 7.21
CA ASP A 281 35.17 -16.97 8.54
C ASP A 281 36.49 -17.68 8.90
N GLY A 282 36.86 -18.71 8.13
CA GLY A 282 38.07 -19.48 8.35
C GLY A 282 37.94 -20.61 9.39
N ALA A 283 38.87 -21.56 9.35
CA ALA A 283 38.88 -22.69 10.27
C ALA A 283 39.08 -22.22 11.72
N GLY A 284 38.18 -22.62 12.62
CA GLY A 284 38.25 -22.32 14.06
C GLY A 284 37.37 -21.16 14.54
N ALA A 285 36.64 -20.48 13.66
CA ALA A 285 35.77 -19.35 14.04
C ALA A 285 34.51 -19.72 14.86
N GLY A 286 34.20 -21.02 15.04
CA GLY A 286 33.06 -21.45 15.85
C GLY A 286 31.69 -21.28 15.15
N GLY A 287 31.67 -21.47 13.83
CA GLY A 287 30.46 -21.44 13.00
C GLY A 287 29.89 -20.03 12.75
N VAL A 288 28.90 -19.93 11.87
CA VAL A 288 28.19 -18.67 11.60
C VAL A 288 27.34 -18.22 12.80
N LEU A 289 27.27 -16.91 13.04
CA LEU A 289 26.34 -16.32 14.01
C LEU A 289 24.90 -16.60 13.59
N SER A 290 24.06 -16.93 14.56
CA SER A 290 22.65 -17.31 14.38
C SER A 290 21.80 -16.83 15.56
N ASP A 291 20.50 -17.14 15.53
CA ASP A 291 19.55 -16.90 16.63
C ASP A 291 19.49 -15.44 17.10
N PHE A 292 19.52 -14.52 16.14
CA PHE A 292 19.42 -13.09 16.45
C PHE A 292 18.07 -12.73 17.07
N THR A 293 18.14 -12.02 18.20
CA THR A 293 17.03 -11.26 18.77
C THR A 293 17.05 -9.84 18.20
N ARG A 294 15.97 -9.06 18.39
CA ARG A 294 15.96 -7.64 17.99
C ARG A 294 17.09 -6.82 18.63
N LYS A 295 17.54 -7.18 19.84
CA LYS A 295 18.64 -6.49 20.52
C LYS A 295 19.98 -6.89 19.88
N THR A 296 20.28 -8.18 19.85
CA THR A 296 21.56 -8.68 19.34
C THR A 296 21.74 -8.37 17.84
N TRP A 297 20.65 -8.33 17.06
CA TRP A 297 20.67 -7.88 15.68
C TRP A 297 21.11 -6.42 15.53
N ARG A 298 20.50 -5.50 16.29
CA ARG A 298 20.87 -4.08 16.26
C ARG A 298 22.31 -3.85 16.73
N ASP A 299 22.74 -4.60 17.75
CA ASP A 299 24.11 -4.52 18.25
C ASP A 299 25.11 -5.01 17.17
N TRP A 300 24.81 -6.11 16.48
CA TRP A 300 25.61 -6.59 15.35
C TRP A 300 25.64 -5.59 14.19
N GLN A 301 24.52 -4.98 13.84
CA GLN A 301 24.45 -3.96 12.78
C GLN A 301 25.31 -2.72 13.10
N ARG A 302 25.32 -2.28 14.36
CA ARG A 302 26.15 -1.15 14.82
C ARG A 302 27.65 -1.49 14.80
N ALA A 303 28.00 -2.71 15.18
CA ALA A 303 29.37 -3.21 15.08
C ALA A 303 29.84 -3.40 13.63
N ASN A 304 28.91 -3.56 12.67
CA ASN A 304 29.19 -3.82 11.26
C ASN A 304 28.57 -2.75 10.33
N PRO A 305 29.11 -1.51 10.30
CA PRO A 305 28.57 -0.44 9.47
C PRO A 305 28.77 -0.66 7.96
N ARG A 306 29.81 -1.42 7.57
CA ARG A 306 30.09 -1.81 6.17
C ARG A 306 29.44 -3.13 5.77
N ARG A 307 28.37 -3.53 6.46
CA ARG A 307 27.75 -4.84 6.26
C ARG A 307 27.20 -5.02 4.85
N MET A 308 27.34 -6.24 4.34
CA MET A 308 26.68 -6.70 3.13
C MET A 308 25.58 -7.69 3.53
N ALA A 309 24.33 -7.26 3.40
CA ALA A 309 23.18 -8.14 3.61
C ALA A 309 22.69 -8.68 2.27
N PHE A 310 22.54 -9.99 2.16
CA PHE A 310 22.04 -10.61 0.94
C PHE A 310 21.01 -11.70 1.24
N THR A 311 20.22 -12.01 0.22
CA THR A 311 19.37 -13.20 0.19
C THR A 311 19.46 -13.87 -1.17
N VAL A 312 18.93 -15.09 -1.25
CA VAL A 312 18.98 -15.92 -2.45
C VAL A 312 17.57 -16.15 -2.96
N LEU A 313 17.35 -15.81 -4.23
CA LEU A 313 16.13 -16.05 -4.96
C LEU A 313 16.24 -17.39 -5.70
N ARG A 314 15.15 -18.14 -5.71
CA ARG A 314 15.07 -19.41 -6.41
C ARG A 314 13.84 -19.45 -7.31
N HIS A 315 13.93 -20.16 -8.42
CA HIS A 315 12.78 -20.33 -9.30
C HIS A 315 11.57 -20.86 -8.49
N PRO A 316 10.37 -20.25 -8.60
CA PRO A 316 9.22 -20.58 -7.76
C PRO A 316 8.87 -22.07 -7.75
N LEU A 317 8.89 -22.73 -8.91
CA LEU A 317 8.66 -24.17 -9.01
C LEU A 317 9.74 -25.02 -8.33
N LYS A 318 11.04 -24.71 -8.48
CA LYS A 318 12.12 -25.45 -7.80
C LYS A 318 11.93 -25.38 -6.29
N ARG A 319 11.65 -24.18 -5.79
CA ARG A 319 11.38 -23.92 -4.38
C ARG A 319 10.15 -24.67 -3.88
N ALA A 320 9.03 -24.58 -4.61
CA ALA A 320 7.80 -25.27 -4.25
C ALA A 320 7.98 -26.80 -4.24
N HIS A 321 8.73 -27.32 -5.21
CA HIS A 321 9.03 -28.74 -5.32
C HIS A 321 9.87 -29.25 -4.15
N GLU A 322 10.92 -28.52 -3.75
CA GLU A 322 11.71 -28.87 -2.56
C GLU A 322 10.83 -28.87 -1.30
N VAL A 323 9.97 -27.87 -1.13
CA VAL A 323 9.04 -27.82 0.00
C VAL A 323 8.06 -28.99 -0.02
N PHE A 324 7.54 -29.36 -1.19
CA PHE A 324 6.67 -30.51 -1.34
C PHE A 324 7.38 -31.81 -0.93
N VAL A 325 8.58 -32.06 -1.43
CA VAL A 325 9.34 -33.28 -1.11
C VAL A 325 9.74 -33.30 0.38
N ASP A 326 10.39 -32.25 0.88
CA ASP A 326 11.00 -32.27 2.20
C ASP A 326 9.99 -32.08 3.34
N GLN A 327 8.98 -31.25 3.13
CA GLN A 327 8.04 -30.88 4.20
C GLN A 327 6.72 -31.63 4.11
N VAL A 328 6.26 -31.98 2.90
CA VAL A 328 4.96 -32.64 2.72
C VAL A 328 5.11 -34.15 2.60
N LEU A 329 6.01 -34.65 1.75
CA LEU A 329 6.23 -36.08 1.57
C LEU A 329 7.07 -36.69 2.71
N LEU A 330 8.25 -36.12 2.97
CA LEU A 330 9.18 -36.57 4.01
C LEU A 330 8.90 -35.96 5.39
N GLY A 331 8.14 -34.87 5.43
CA GLY A 331 7.83 -34.13 6.65
C GLY A 331 6.42 -34.43 7.20
N ASN A 332 6.12 -33.81 8.34
CA ASN A 332 4.84 -33.99 9.03
C ASN A 332 3.89 -32.80 8.78
N ARG A 333 3.23 -32.77 7.62
CA ARG A 333 2.22 -31.76 7.25
C ARG A 333 0.86 -32.39 7.01
N VAL A 334 0.31 -33.04 8.04
CA VAL A 334 -0.95 -33.82 7.97
C VAL A 334 -2.08 -33.08 7.23
N ASN A 335 -2.33 -31.81 7.56
CA ASN A 335 -3.42 -31.05 6.93
C ASN A 335 -3.19 -30.79 5.42
N VAL A 336 -1.93 -30.55 5.02
CA VAL A 336 -1.58 -30.34 3.61
C VAL A 336 -1.68 -31.66 2.85
N ARG A 337 -1.18 -32.74 3.46
CA ARG A 337 -1.30 -34.09 2.91
C ARG A 337 -2.75 -34.48 2.70
N ALA A 338 -3.59 -34.36 3.73
CA ALA A 338 -5.03 -34.65 3.65
C ALA A 338 -5.74 -33.83 2.56
N PHE A 339 -5.35 -32.57 2.36
CA PHE A 339 -5.88 -31.76 1.27
C PHE A 339 -5.52 -32.36 -0.10
N ILE A 340 -4.24 -32.70 -0.31
CA ILE A 340 -3.76 -33.28 -1.57
C ILE A 340 -4.44 -34.63 -1.84
N GLU A 341 -4.47 -35.51 -0.83
CA GLU A 341 -5.07 -36.84 -0.94
C GLU A 341 -6.55 -36.75 -1.31
N ARG A 342 -7.29 -35.81 -0.71
CA ARG A 342 -8.71 -35.56 -1.02
C ARG A 342 -8.93 -35.03 -2.44
N VAL A 343 -8.14 -34.04 -2.87
CA VAL A 343 -8.35 -33.36 -4.17
C VAL A 343 -7.83 -34.20 -5.34
N ARG A 344 -6.80 -35.01 -5.13
CA ARG A 344 -6.18 -35.84 -6.17
C ARG A 344 -6.59 -37.31 -6.13
N GLY A 345 -7.28 -37.76 -5.08
CA GLY A 345 -7.62 -39.18 -4.90
C GLY A 345 -6.38 -40.07 -4.80
N LEU A 346 -5.27 -39.53 -4.32
CA LEU A 346 -3.95 -40.19 -4.26
C LEU A 346 -3.59 -40.45 -2.80
N LYS A 347 -2.95 -41.59 -2.49
CA LYS A 347 -2.31 -41.82 -1.18
C LYS A 347 -0.87 -41.34 -1.23
N LEU A 348 -0.48 -40.39 -0.37
CA LEU A 348 0.90 -39.90 -0.33
C LEU A 348 1.79 -40.85 0.48
N PRO A 349 3.07 -41.04 0.09
CA PRO A 349 4.00 -41.95 0.75
C PRO A 349 4.26 -41.52 2.20
N GLN A 350 4.25 -42.47 3.13
CA GLN A 350 4.41 -42.23 4.57
C GLN A 350 5.85 -42.43 5.05
N ASP A 351 6.66 -43.19 4.31
CA ASP A 351 8.07 -43.46 4.63
C ASP A 351 8.97 -43.46 3.38
N LYS A 352 10.28 -43.62 3.61
CA LYS A 352 11.29 -43.63 2.53
C LYS A 352 11.14 -44.82 1.58
N GLY A 353 10.61 -45.95 2.05
CA GLY A 353 10.38 -47.14 1.22
C GLY A 353 9.21 -46.94 0.27
N GLU A 354 8.09 -46.40 0.77
CA GLU A 354 6.95 -45.98 -0.06
C GLU A 354 7.35 -44.87 -1.03
N LEU A 355 8.21 -43.92 -0.61
CA LEU A 355 8.72 -42.86 -1.46
C LEU A 355 9.54 -43.40 -2.65
N ALA A 356 10.33 -44.44 -2.45
CA ALA A 356 11.11 -45.07 -3.53
C ALA A 356 10.22 -45.77 -4.57
N GLN A 357 8.99 -46.15 -4.19
CA GLN A 357 7.99 -46.74 -5.07
C GLN A 357 7.03 -45.70 -5.66
N PHE A 358 7.20 -44.43 -5.29
CA PHE A 358 6.35 -43.32 -5.72
C PHE A 358 6.69 -42.95 -7.17
N GLY A 359 5.94 -43.52 -8.12
CA GLY A 359 6.20 -43.37 -9.55
C GLY A 359 6.00 -41.93 -10.06
N THR A 360 6.54 -41.65 -11.24
CA THR A 360 6.53 -40.31 -11.87
C THR A 360 5.12 -39.69 -11.97
N GLU A 361 4.11 -40.46 -12.35
CA GLU A 361 2.72 -39.97 -12.46
C GLU A 361 2.11 -39.61 -11.09
N GLN A 362 2.38 -40.42 -10.06
CA GLN A 362 1.93 -40.13 -8.69
C GLN A 362 2.64 -38.92 -8.13
N HIS A 363 3.94 -38.80 -8.40
CA HIS A 363 4.76 -37.64 -8.07
C HIS A 363 4.20 -36.36 -8.69
N LYS A 364 3.93 -36.38 -10.00
CA LYS A 364 3.33 -35.25 -10.72
C LYS A 364 1.95 -34.88 -10.16
N SER A 365 1.07 -35.87 -9.98
CA SER A 365 -0.29 -35.65 -9.45
C SER A 365 -0.26 -35.06 -8.03
N GLY A 366 0.61 -35.59 -7.16
CA GLY A 366 0.83 -35.08 -5.81
C GLY A 366 1.35 -33.64 -5.82
N PHE A 367 2.34 -33.33 -6.67
CA PHE A 367 2.91 -31.98 -6.77
C PHE A 367 1.90 -30.96 -7.31
N LEU A 368 1.11 -31.32 -8.34
CA LEU A 368 0.01 -30.48 -8.82
C LEU A 368 -1.06 -30.27 -7.73
N GLY A 369 -1.31 -31.27 -6.88
CA GLY A 369 -2.17 -31.10 -5.71
C GLY A 369 -1.60 -30.12 -4.69
N PHE A 370 -0.28 -30.15 -4.48
CA PHE A 370 0.40 -29.20 -3.61
C PHE A 370 0.36 -27.77 -4.15
N LEU A 371 0.59 -27.55 -5.44
CA LEU A 371 0.50 -26.22 -6.05
C LEU A 371 -0.93 -25.65 -5.95
N GLN A 372 -1.95 -26.51 -6.15
CA GLN A 372 -3.35 -26.12 -5.95
C GLN A 372 -3.65 -25.76 -4.49
N PHE A 373 -3.09 -26.50 -3.53
CA PHE A 373 -3.16 -26.14 -2.12
C PHE A 373 -2.53 -24.77 -1.85
N VAL A 374 -1.32 -24.52 -2.37
CA VAL A 374 -0.61 -23.25 -2.17
C VAL A 374 -1.43 -22.11 -2.74
N GLN A 375 -1.91 -22.21 -3.98
CA GLN A 375 -2.75 -21.19 -4.59
C GLN A 375 -3.97 -20.85 -3.70
N ALA A 376 -4.71 -21.88 -3.26
CA ALA A 376 -5.86 -21.68 -2.39
C ALA A 376 -5.45 -21.06 -1.04
N ASN A 377 -4.31 -21.47 -0.47
CA ASN A 377 -3.82 -20.98 0.81
C ASN A 377 -3.39 -19.51 0.76
N LEU A 378 -2.64 -19.12 -0.27
CA LEU A 378 -2.19 -17.73 -0.44
C LEU A 378 -3.35 -16.79 -0.78
N ASN A 379 -4.43 -17.31 -1.38
CA ASN A 379 -5.66 -16.57 -1.62
C ASN A 379 -6.64 -16.56 -0.43
N GLY A 380 -6.24 -17.08 0.74
CA GLY A 380 -7.10 -17.12 1.94
C GLY A 380 -8.30 -18.08 1.84
N GLN A 381 -8.29 -19.01 0.87
CA GLN A 381 -9.40 -19.96 0.61
C GLN A 381 -9.27 -21.27 1.39
N THR A 382 -8.32 -21.35 2.34
CA THR A 382 -8.12 -22.54 3.19
C THR A 382 -8.12 -22.15 4.66
N ALA A 383 -8.61 -23.03 5.54
CA ALA A 383 -8.52 -22.86 6.99
C ALA A 383 -7.10 -23.07 7.56
N VAL A 384 -6.12 -23.47 6.73
CA VAL A 384 -4.72 -23.65 7.15
C VAL A 384 -4.04 -22.29 7.19
N GLN A 385 -3.36 -21.97 8.30
CA GLN A 385 -2.56 -20.74 8.40
C GLN A 385 -1.48 -20.72 7.31
N THR A 386 -1.34 -19.60 6.61
CA THR A 386 -0.23 -19.38 5.66
C THR A 386 1.11 -19.38 6.39
N ARG A 387 2.03 -20.24 5.95
CA ARG A 387 3.36 -20.40 6.57
C ARG A 387 4.43 -19.92 5.60
N ALA A 388 5.48 -19.31 6.15
CA ALA A 388 6.61 -18.77 5.38
C ALA A 388 7.27 -19.78 4.42
N ILE A 389 7.19 -21.08 4.72
CA ILE A 389 7.80 -22.15 3.91
C ILE A 389 7.20 -22.26 2.50
N TRP A 390 5.94 -21.85 2.30
CA TRP A 390 5.28 -21.84 0.98
C TRP A 390 4.70 -20.46 0.63
N ALA A 391 5.03 -19.43 1.41
CA ALA A 391 4.75 -18.04 1.06
C ALA A 391 5.54 -17.62 -0.18
N SER A 392 5.05 -16.62 -0.90
CA SER A 392 5.76 -15.99 -2.02
C SER A 392 7.07 -15.37 -1.54
N GLN A 393 8.14 -15.53 -2.30
CA GLN A 393 9.44 -14.92 -2.01
C GLN A 393 9.34 -13.41 -1.90
N SER A 394 8.54 -12.78 -2.76
CA SER A 394 8.29 -11.34 -2.75
C SER A 394 7.75 -10.86 -1.39
N ARG A 395 6.79 -11.59 -0.80
CA ARG A 395 6.24 -11.27 0.53
C ARG A 395 7.22 -11.49 1.67
N LEU A 396 8.06 -12.51 1.56
CA LEU A 396 9.11 -12.76 2.54
C LEU A 396 10.20 -11.67 2.50
N ILE A 397 10.55 -11.19 1.31
CA ILE A 397 11.50 -10.08 1.12
C ILE A 397 10.96 -8.80 1.75
N GLU A 398 9.68 -8.46 1.53
CA GLU A 398 9.03 -7.32 2.19
C GLU A 398 9.18 -7.40 3.72
N GLY A 399 8.96 -8.59 4.30
CA GLY A 399 9.17 -8.86 5.72
C GLY A 399 10.61 -8.63 6.17
N ILE A 400 11.59 -9.15 5.42
CA ILE A 400 13.02 -9.02 5.71
C ILE A 400 13.45 -7.55 5.69
N VAL A 401 13.09 -6.80 4.66
CA VAL A 401 13.54 -5.41 4.43
C VAL A 401 13.11 -4.47 5.56
N SER A 402 12.01 -4.78 6.27
CA SER A 402 11.56 -4.01 7.44
C SER A 402 12.56 -3.96 8.60
N GLN A 403 13.52 -4.89 8.69
CA GLN A 403 14.54 -4.95 9.76
C GLN A 403 15.97 -5.11 9.24
N CYS A 404 16.12 -5.59 8.00
CA CYS A 404 17.39 -5.83 7.34
C CYS A 404 17.29 -5.36 5.89
N PRO A 405 17.63 -4.09 5.60
CA PRO A 405 17.77 -3.62 4.23
C PRO A 405 18.75 -4.53 3.47
N LEU A 406 18.25 -5.21 2.44
CA LEU A 406 19.05 -6.08 1.60
C LEU A 406 19.88 -5.23 0.64
N HIS A 407 21.17 -5.56 0.55
CA HIS A 407 22.10 -4.92 -0.37
C HIS A 407 22.23 -5.71 -1.68
N ARG A 408 21.95 -7.03 -1.64
CA ARG A 408 21.99 -7.93 -2.80
C ARG A 408 20.85 -8.96 -2.76
N LEU A 409 20.24 -9.17 -3.92
CA LEU A 409 19.27 -10.23 -4.21
C LEU A 409 19.91 -11.10 -5.29
N ILE A 410 20.36 -12.30 -4.94
CA ILE A 410 21.16 -13.15 -5.84
C ILE A 410 20.30 -14.32 -6.31
N ARG A 411 20.28 -14.61 -7.61
CA ARG A 411 19.58 -15.80 -8.11
C ARG A 411 20.42 -17.06 -7.88
N GLU A 412 19.77 -18.18 -7.58
CA GLU A 412 20.41 -19.47 -7.28
C GLU A 412 21.42 -19.89 -8.37
N GLU A 413 21.09 -19.69 -9.64
CA GLU A 413 21.93 -20.00 -10.80
C GLU A 413 23.20 -19.15 -10.90
N HIS A 414 23.25 -17.99 -10.25
CA HIS A 414 24.39 -17.07 -10.30
C HIS A 414 25.27 -17.11 -9.04
N LEU A 415 24.93 -17.94 -8.05
CA LEU A 415 25.63 -17.97 -6.76
C LEU A 415 27.14 -18.20 -6.88
N SER A 416 27.57 -19.09 -7.78
CA SER A 416 28.98 -19.42 -8.00
C SER A 416 29.81 -18.20 -8.40
N ASN A 417 29.19 -17.23 -9.11
CA ASN A 417 29.85 -16.03 -9.61
C ASN A 417 29.65 -14.85 -8.66
N GLU A 418 28.43 -14.65 -8.16
CA GLU A 418 28.07 -13.46 -7.40
C GLU A 418 28.56 -13.50 -5.94
N LEU A 419 28.57 -14.67 -5.28
CA LEU A 419 29.00 -14.75 -3.88
C LEU A 419 30.47 -14.41 -3.68
N PRO A 420 31.43 -14.94 -4.47
CA PRO A 420 32.83 -14.53 -4.34
C PRO A 420 33.03 -13.04 -4.67
N ALA A 421 32.24 -12.50 -5.62
CA ALA A 421 32.31 -11.10 -6.04
C ALA A 421 31.89 -10.11 -4.94
N LEU A 422 31.11 -10.55 -3.94
CA LEU A 422 30.78 -9.72 -2.76
C LEU A 422 32.03 -9.26 -2.00
N GLY A 423 33.12 -10.04 -2.08
CA GLY A 423 34.39 -9.71 -1.43
C GLY A 423 34.94 -8.35 -1.87
N ALA A 424 34.80 -7.98 -3.14
CA ALA A 424 35.28 -6.69 -3.64
C ALA A 424 34.63 -5.51 -2.91
N ALA A 425 33.33 -5.60 -2.62
CA ALA A 425 32.61 -4.58 -1.86
C ALA A 425 33.00 -4.56 -0.36
N LEU A 426 33.45 -5.69 0.16
CA LEU A 426 33.94 -5.83 1.54
C LEU A 426 35.43 -5.50 1.67
N GLY A 427 36.16 -5.33 0.57
CA GLY A 427 37.61 -5.12 0.55
C GLY A 427 38.41 -6.38 0.90
N CYS A 428 37.86 -7.57 0.64
CA CYS A 428 38.50 -8.86 0.91
C CYS A 428 38.28 -9.87 -0.23
N THR A 429 39.03 -10.97 -0.21
CA THR A 429 38.80 -12.10 -1.14
C THR A 429 37.97 -13.15 -0.42
N LEU A 430 36.80 -13.49 -0.98
CA LEU A 430 35.96 -14.56 -0.46
C LEU A 430 36.26 -15.88 -1.21
N PRO A 431 36.09 -17.05 -0.56
CA PRO A 431 36.26 -18.35 -1.19
C PRO A 431 35.28 -18.54 -2.35
N ALA A 432 35.65 -19.37 -3.32
CA ALA A 432 34.74 -19.78 -4.39
C ALA A 432 33.52 -20.52 -3.82
N PHE A 433 32.34 -20.31 -4.40
CA PHE A 433 31.14 -21.04 -4.04
C PHE A 433 30.89 -22.19 -5.01
N THR A 434 30.59 -23.37 -4.47
CA THR A 434 30.18 -24.54 -5.26
C THR A 434 28.77 -24.97 -4.82
N PRO A 435 27.77 -24.90 -5.71
CA PRO A 435 26.43 -25.38 -5.42
C PRO A 435 26.47 -26.87 -5.06
N ALA A 436 25.70 -27.27 -4.04
CA ALA A 436 25.51 -28.68 -3.76
C ALA A 436 24.49 -29.27 -4.74
N ARG A 437 24.76 -30.46 -5.27
CA ARG A 437 23.76 -31.24 -6.00
C ARG A 437 22.69 -31.73 -5.02
N ALA A 438 21.42 -31.58 -5.38
CA ALA A 438 20.34 -32.16 -4.60
C ALA A 438 20.23 -33.65 -4.94
N ASP A 439 20.59 -34.52 -4.00
CA ASP A 439 20.40 -35.97 -4.13
C ASP A 439 18.98 -36.33 -3.67
N SER A 440 17.98 -35.96 -4.46
CA SER A 440 16.59 -36.34 -4.25
C SER A 440 16.19 -37.43 -5.26
N PRO A 441 15.51 -38.51 -4.82
CA PRO A 441 14.97 -39.50 -5.75
C PRO A 441 13.83 -38.95 -6.63
N LEU A 442 13.27 -37.80 -6.24
CA LEU A 442 12.23 -37.10 -6.97
C LEU A 442 12.80 -35.80 -7.53
N GLU A 443 12.87 -35.69 -8.85
CA GLU A 443 13.35 -34.50 -9.56
C GLU A 443 12.19 -33.76 -10.23
N LEU A 444 12.18 -32.43 -10.12
CA LEU A 444 11.18 -31.58 -10.80
C LEU A 444 11.23 -31.76 -12.33
N ALA A 445 12.44 -31.89 -12.90
CA ALA A 445 12.63 -32.07 -14.33
C ALA A 445 11.91 -33.32 -14.88
N ALA A 446 11.78 -34.38 -14.07
CA ALA A 446 11.13 -35.61 -14.47
C ALA A 446 9.59 -35.51 -14.58
N ILE A 447 8.99 -34.50 -13.94
CA ILE A 447 7.53 -34.28 -13.94
C ILE A 447 7.10 -32.99 -14.65
N TYR A 448 8.07 -32.18 -15.08
CA TYR A 448 7.82 -30.86 -15.65
C TYR A 448 7.12 -30.95 -17.01
N ASP A 449 6.04 -30.19 -17.15
CA ASP A 449 5.36 -29.92 -18.41
C ASP A 449 4.56 -28.61 -18.31
N GLY A 450 3.82 -28.25 -19.37
CA GLY A 450 3.00 -27.04 -19.38
C GLY A 450 1.90 -27.01 -18.31
N SER A 451 1.43 -28.16 -17.82
CA SER A 451 0.44 -28.22 -16.74
C SER A 451 1.05 -27.86 -15.38
N VAL A 452 2.29 -28.32 -15.13
CA VAL A 452 3.06 -27.96 -13.93
C VAL A 452 3.44 -26.49 -13.96
N GLU A 453 3.87 -25.97 -15.11
CA GLU A 453 4.18 -24.54 -15.26
C GLU A 453 2.95 -23.66 -15.02
N ALA A 454 1.82 -23.99 -15.65
CA ALA A 454 0.57 -23.26 -15.46
C ALA A 454 0.13 -23.26 -13.98
N ALA A 455 0.23 -24.41 -13.30
CA ALA A 455 -0.08 -24.50 -11.87
C ALA A 455 0.91 -23.72 -10.99
N GLY A 456 2.19 -23.68 -11.36
CA GLY A 456 3.23 -22.90 -10.70
C GLY A 456 2.96 -21.39 -10.77
N ARG A 457 2.66 -20.90 -11.98
CA ARG A 457 2.27 -19.50 -12.21
C ARG A 457 0.96 -19.14 -11.51
N ALA A 458 0.00 -20.06 -11.46
CA ALA A 458 -1.25 -19.84 -10.74
C ALA A 458 -1.04 -19.72 -9.23
N ALA A 459 -0.10 -20.48 -8.65
CA ALA A 459 0.21 -20.46 -7.23
C ALA A 459 1.13 -19.30 -6.83
N TYR A 460 2.15 -18.99 -7.63
CA TYR A 460 3.22 -18.03 -7.32
C TYR A 460 3.34 -16.90 -8.34
N GLY A 461 2.26 -16.54 -9.04
CA GLY A 461 2.29 -15.53 -10.12
C GLY A 461 2.97 -14.22 -9.72
N ARG A 462 2.76 -13.81 -8.46
CA ARG A 462 3.45 -12.66 -7.85
C ARG A 462 4.98 -12.75 -7.95
N ASP A 463 5.58 -13.90 -7.66
CA ASP A 463 7.03 -14.08 -7.75
C ASP A 463 7.51 -14.08 -9.21
N TYR A 464 6.74 -14.65 -10.14
CA TYR A 464 7.07 -14.59 -11.57
C TYR A 464 7.10 -13.13 -12.07
N GLU A 465 6.09 -12.35 -11.71
CA GLU A 465 5.95 -10.96 -12.16
C GLU A 465 6.92 -10.03 -11.43
N MET A 466 6.91 -10.01 -10.09
CA MET A 466 7.70 -9.06 -9.30
C MET A 466 9.19 -9.36 -9.30
N LEU A 467 9.58 -10.63 -9.35
CA LEU A 467 10.99 -11.04 -9.38
C LEU A 467 11.44 -11.42 -10.80
N GLY A 468 10.59 -11.27 -11.82
CA GLY A 468 10.94 -11.47 -13.22
C GLY A 468 11.44 -12.87 -13.56
N PHE A 469 10.83 -13.92 -13.00
CA PHE A 469 11.14 -15.30 -13.39
C PHE A 469 10.45 -15.65 -14.71
N GLN A 470 11.19 -16.29 -15.61
CA GLN A 470 10.66 -16.94 -16.81
C GLN A 470 10.15 -18.34 -16.46
N ASP A 471 9.58 -19.05 -17.44
CA ASP A 471 9.18 -20.44 -17.27
C ASP A 471 10.39 -21.31 -16.90
N TYR A 472 10.17 -22.35 -16.09
CA TYR A 472 11.21 -23.25 -15.64
C TYR A 472 11.94 -23.93 -16.80
N GLY A 473 11.21 -24.27 -17.87
CA GLY A 473 11.79 -24.90 -19.07
C GLY A 473 12.73 -23.99 -19.88
N SER A 474 12.85 -22.71 -19.51
CA SER A 474 13.79 -21.76 -20.14
C SER A 474 15.11 -21.62 -19.38
N LEU A 475 15.22 -22.26 -18.20
CA LEU A 475 16.45 -22.35 -17.38
C LEU A 475 17.28 -23.56 -17.79
#